data_AF-A0AAW9Q359-F1
#
_entry.id   AF-A0AAW9Q359-F1
#
_cell.length_a   1.000
_cell.length_b   1.000
_cell.length_c   1.000
_cell.angle_alpha   90.00
_cell.angle_beta   90.00
_cell.angle_gamma   90.00
#
_symmetry.space_group_name_H-M   'P 1'
#
loop_
_entity.id
_entity.type
_entity.pdbx_description
1 polymer ?
#
loop_
_entity_poly.entity_id
_entity_poly.type
_entity_poly.pdbx_seq_one_letter_code
_entity_poly.pdbx_strand_id
1 'polypeptide(L)' 'MTTAVQRRESASLWDQFCNWITSTENRIYVGWFGVLMIPCLLAATTC' A
#
# COMPACT_ATOMS: atom_id res chain seq x y z
N MET A 1 -31.48 2.33 -19.36
CA MET A 1 -30.31 3.17 -19.05
C MET A 1 -30.16 3.22 -17.53
N THR A 2 -29.45 2.26 -16.96
CA THR A 2 -29.10 2.25 -15.54
C THR A 2 -27.86 3.12 -15.36
N THR A 3 -28.05 4.36 -14.90
CA THR A 3 -26.95 5.21 -14.43
C THR A 3 -26.42 4.61 -13.14
N ALA A 4 -25.54 3.61 -13.26
CA ALA A 4 -24.66 3.24 -12.17
C ALA A 4 -23.85 4.49 -11.84
N VAL A 5 -24.23 5.16 -10.76
CA VAL A 5 -23.44 6.22 -10.14
C VAL A 5 -22.07 5.60 -9.92
N GLN A 6 -21.13 5.91 -10.82
CA GLN A 6 -19.71 5.75 -10.58
C GLN A 6 -19.41 6.71 -9.44
N ARG A 7 -19.69 6.26 -8.22
CA ARG A 7 -19.14 6.84 -7.01
C ARG A 7 -17.65 6.61 -7.16
N ARG A 8 -16.97 7.54 -7.84
CA ARG A 8 -15.59 7.86 -7.51
C ARG A 8 -15.67 8.29 -6.06
N GLU A 9 -15.72 7.31 -5.16
CA GLU A 9 -15.13 7.53 -3.85
C GLU A 9 -13.73 7.97 -4.22
N SER A 10 -13.44 9.25 -4.08
CA SER A 10 -12.08 9.75 -4.12
C SER A 10 -11.35 8.83 -3.16
N ALA A 11 -10.65 7.81 -3.69
CA ALA A 11 -10.06 6.76 -2.89
C ALA A 11 -9.24 7.52 -1.87
N SER A 12 -9.63 7.41 -0.59
CA SER A 12 -9.03 8.26 0.43
C SER A 12 -7.52 8.04 0.35
N LEU A 13 -6.71 9.06 0.67
CA LEU A 13 -5.25 8.89 0.63
C LEU A 13 -4.81 7.63 1.40
N TRP A 14 -5.57 7.28 2.44
CA TRP A 14 -5.42 6.05 3.20
C TRP A 14 -5.76 4.78 2.41
N ASP A 15 -6.85 4.78 1.63
CA ASP A 15 -7.25 3.65 0.79
C ASP A 15 -6.25 3.39 -0.34
N GLN A 16 -5.74 4.46 -0.97
CA GLN A 16 -4.66 4.36 -1.96
C GLN A 16 -3.37 3.83 -1.33
N PHE A 17 -3.05 4.25 -0.10
CA PHE A 17 -1.89 3.75 0.64
C PHE A 17 -2.02 2.27 0.97
N CYS A 18 -3.18 1.83 1.48
CA CYS A 18 -3.47 0.43 1.75
C CYS A 18 -3.32 -0.42 0.48
N ASN A 19 -3.90 0.03 -0.63
CA ASN A 19 -3.83 -0.67 -1.91
C ASN A 19 -2.39 -0.71 -2.47
N TRP A 20 -1.59 0.33 -2.25
CA TRP A 20 -0.19 0.34 -2.64
C TRP A 20 0.67 -0.62 -1.80
N ILE A 21 0.47 -0.65 -0.48
CA ILE A 21 1.21 -1.57 0.41
C ILE A 21 0.97 -3.03 0.01
N THR A 22 -0.27 -3.38 -0.32
CA THR A 22 -0.67 -4.75 -0.68
C THR A 22 -0.54 -5.03 -2.18
N SER A 23 -0.05 -4.09 -2.98
CA SER A 23 0.13 -4.30 -4.42
C SER A 23 1.25 -5.31 -4.71
N THR A 24 0.94 -6.28 -5.56
CA THR A 24 1.87 -7.30 -6.06
C THR A 24 2.65 -6.84 -7.29
N GLU A 25 2.32 -5.68 -7.85
CA GLU A 25 3.06 -5.05 -8.95
C GLU A 25 4.32 -4.33 -8.49
N ASN A 26 4.49 -4.13 -7.17
CA ASN A 26 5.73 -3.63 -6.61
C ASN A 26 6.87 -4.64 -6.81
N ARG A 27 8.03 -4.16 -7.29
CA ARG A 27 9.23 -4.99 -7.55
C ARG A 27 9.65 -5.82 -6.34
N ILE A 28 9.44 -5.27 -5.15
CA ILE A 28 9.56 -5.98 -3.87
C ILE A 28 8.20 -5.82 -3.19
N TYR A 29 7.54 -6.93 -2.91
CA TYR A 29 6.29 -6.92 -2.17
C TYR A 29 6.52 -6.41 -0.75
N VAL A 30 5.78 -5.38 -0.35
CA VAL A 30 5.88 -4.79 1.00
C VAL A 30 4.95 -5.53 1.94
N GLY A 31 3.63 -5.43 1.71
CA GLY A 31 2.62 -5.92 2.64
C GLY A 31 2.70 -5.24 4.01
N TRP A 32 1.77 -5.56 4.91
CA TRP A 32 1.76 -4.97 6.26
C TRP A 32 3.00 -5.33 7.09
N PHE A 33 3.57 -6.52 6.85
CA PHE A 33 4.79 -6.94 7.53
C PHE A 33 6.03 -6.17 7.04
N GLY A 34 6.13 -5.88 5.74
CA GLY A 34 7.25 -5.13 5.16
C GLY A 34 7.38 -3.72 5.73
N VAL A 35 6.27 -3.09 6.12
CA VAL A 35 6.27 -1.76 6.76
C VAL A 35 7.12 -1.73 8.04
N LEU A 36 7.12 -2.81 8.81
CA LEU A 36 7.97 -2.95 10.01
C LEU A 36 9.35 -3.53 9.69
N MET A 37 9.40 -4.49 8.77
CA MET A 37 10.63 -5.21 8.44
C MET A 37 11.68 -4.31 7.78
N ILE A 38 11.29 -3.44 6.84
CA ILE A 38 12.21 -2.56 6.11
C ILE A 38 13.00 -1.64 7.06
N PRO A 39 12.36 -0.81 7.92
CA PRO A 39 13.09 0.05 8.84
C PRO A 39 13.89 -0.75 9.88
N CYS A 40 13.40 -1.91 10.32
CA CYS A 40 14.12 -2.76 11.29
C CYS A 40 15.41 -3.34 10.70
N LEU A 41 15.34 -3.89 9.49
CA LEU A 41 16.51 -4.42 8.79
C LEU A 41 17.50 -3.31 8.44
N LEU A 42 17.03 -2.15 7.96
CA LEU A 42 17.91 -1.01 7.71
C LEU A 42 18.67 -0.60 8.96
N ALA A 43 17.97 -0.39 10.08
CA ALA A 43 18.59 -0.02 11.35
C ALA A 43 19.62 -1.07 11.79
N ALA A 44 19.28 -2.36 11.71
CA ALA A 44 20.17 -3.47 12.06
C ALA A 44 21.42 -3.59 11.16
N THR A 45 21.32 -3.19 9.89
CA THR A 45 22.48 -3.18 8.98
C THR A 45 23.39 -1.97 9.15
N THR A 46 22.87 -0.88 9.73
CA THR A 46 23.63 0.37 9.90
C THR A 46 24.43 0.46 11.20
N CYS A 47 24.18 -0.43 12.16
CA CYS A 47 24.88 -0.48 13.45
C CYS A 47 26.11 -1.41 13.47
#